data_AF-A0A166WXT5-F1
#
_entry.id   AF-A0A166WXT5-F1
#
_cell.length_a   1.000
_cell.length_b   1.000
_cell.length_c   1.000
_cell.angle_alpha   90.00
_cell.angle_beta   90.00
_cell.angle_gamma   90.00
#
_symmetry.space_group_name_H-M   'P 1'
#
loop_
_entity.id
_entity.type
_entity.pdbx_description
1 polymer ?
#
loop_
_entity_poly.entity_id
_entity_poly.type
_entity_poly.pdbx_seq_one_letter_code
_entity_poly.pdbx_strand_id
1 'polypeptide(L)'
;MDNPLDQTTLSTISLLESRLLRIEHLLYGSSAPTPPPQHESALQKLVHLEKRFSMLTSRIRVYGDLLKIYKASPDFFQAPDATEPPSQLPADSVRAIVLSAAPSFPATVSALTAVQDAPVPDPAESAGRGEAALRAWYEGGLLPASAATASAEARVGRVERRVRQMERARELENEI
;
A
#
# COMPACT_ATOMS: atom_id res chain seq x y z
N MET A 1 -51.63 16.10 -11.53
CA MET A 1 -51.23 17.04 -10.47
C MET A 1 -50.10 16.37 -9.71
N ASP A 2 -48.87 16.64 -10.12
CA ASP A 2 -47.70 16.04 -9.49
C ASP A 2 -47.54 16.67 -8.10
N ASN A 3 -47.73 15.86 -7.06
CA ASN A 3 -47.68 16.32 -5.70
C ASN A 3 -46.22 16.72 -5.39
N PRO A 4 -45.91 17.95 -4.95
CA PRO A 4 -44.52 18.38 -4.71
C PRO A 4 -43.83 17.48 -3.67
N LEU A 5 -44.61 16.86 -2.78
CA LEU A 5 -44.13 15.87 -1.81
C LEU A 5 -43.63 14.59 -2.50
N ASP A 6 -44.36 14.10 -3.51
CA ASP A 6 -43.98 12.91 -4.29
C ASP A 6 -42.71 13.19 -5.10
N GLN A 7 -42.54 14.41 -5.60
CA GLN A 7 -41.31 14.83 -6.28
C GLN A 7 -40.11 14.94 -5.33
N THR A 8 -40.33 15.44 -4.11
CA THR A 8 -39.28 15.54 -3.07
C THR A 8 -38.86 14.15 -2.59
N THR A 9 -39.81 13.22 -2.43
CA THR A 9 -39.49 11.84 -2.03
C THR A 9 -38.73 11.10 -3.12
N LEU A 10 -39.15 11.20 -4.38
CA LEU A 10 -38.43 10.57 -5.50
C LEU A 10 -37.02 11.15 -5.71
N SER A 11 -36.84 12.46 -5.51
CA SER A 11 -35.52 13.11 -5.62
C SER A 11 -34.58 12.74 -4.47
N THR A 12 -35.07 12.66 -3.23
CA THR A 12 -34.25 12.18 -2.10
C THR A 12 -33.84 10.72 -2.28
N ILE A 13 -34.73 9.86 -2.76
CA ILE A 13 -34.42 8.46 -3.09
C ILE A 13 -33.36 8.38 -4.20
N SER A 14 -33.49 9.17 -5.27
CA SER A 14 -32.49 9.23 -6.34
C SER A 14 -31.11 9.71 -5.85
N LEU A 15 -31.09 10.69 -4.94
CA LEU A 15 -29.85 11.15 -4.29
C LEU A 15 -29.21 10.00 -3.50
N LEU A 16 -29.99 9.24 -2.72
CA LEU A 16 -29.49 8.09 -1.96
C LEU A 16 -28.95 6.99 -2.87
N GLU A 17 -29.64 6.70 -3.97
CA GLU A 17 -29.20 5.74 -4.97
C GLU A 17 -27.86 6.15 -5.59
N SER A 18 -27.71 7.40 -6.02
CA SER A 18 -26.45 7.91 -6.59
C SER A 18 -25.30 7.83 -5.59
N ARG A 19 -25.56 8.11 -4.30
CA ARG A 19 -24.57 8.02 -3.24
C ARG A 19 -24.14 6.57 -3.00
N LEU A 20 -25.08 5.62 -2.97
CA LEU A 20 -24.78 4.20 -2.80
C LEU A 20 -23.97 3.68 -3.99
N LEU A 21 -24.32 4.07 -5.21
CA LEU A 21 -23.57 3.73 -6.42
C LEU A 21 -22.12 4.24 -6.38
N ARG A 22 -21.93 5.48 -5.92
CA ARG A 22 -20.59 6.05 -5.76
C ARG A 22 -19.76 5.27 -4.74
N ILE A 23 -20.36 4.87 -3.63
CA ILE A 23 -19.68 4.03 -2.63
C ILE A 23 -19.33 2.67 -3.24
N GLU A 24 -20.25 2.03 -3.96
CA GLU A 24 -19.99 0.75 -4.62
C GLU A 24 -18.85 0.85 -5.64
N HIS A 25 -18.83 1.92 -6.43
CA HIS A 25 -17.77 2.19 -7.40
C HIS A 25 -16.40 2.38 -6.72
N LEU A 26 -16.35 3.09 -5.60
CA LEU A 26 -15.11 3.28 -4.84
C LEU A 26 -14.62 1.97 -4.20
N LEU A 27 -15.53 1.07 -3.82
CA LEU A 27 -15.21 -0.17 -3.11
C LEU A 27 -14.86 -1.34 -4.04
N TYR A 28 -15.52 -1.45 -5.19
CA TYR A 28 -15.33 -2.58 -6.12
C TYR A 28 -14.75 -2.16 -7.47
N GLY A 29 -14.49 -0.87 -7.71
CA GLY A 29 -14.19 -0.35 -9.04
C GLY A 29 -15.44 -0.31 -9.92
N SER A 30 -15.27 -0.13 -11.23
CA SER A 30 -16.37 0.10 -12.19
C SER A 30 -17.52 -0.92 -12.05
N SER A 31 -18.56 -0.56 -11.31
CA SER A 31 -19.78 -1.35 -11.17
C SER A 31 -20.57 -1.28 -12.48
N ALA A 32 -21.10 -2.41 -12.93
CA ALA A 32 -21.85 -2.55 -14.17
C ALA A 32 -22.95 -1.46 -14.32
N PRO A 33 -23.25 -1.03 -15.55
CA PRO A 33 -24.27 -0.02 -15.82
C PRO A 33 -25.62 -0.48 -15.26
N THR A 34 -26.21 0.37 -14.42
CA THR A 34 -27.54 0.15 -13.85
C THR A 34 -28.59 0.31 -14.96
N PRO A 35 -29.60 -0.57 -15.07
CA PRO A 35 -30.67 -0.43 -16.04
C PRO A 35 -31.42 0.91 -15.88
N PRO A 36 -32.02 1.43 -16.96
CA PRO A 36 -32.65 2.76 -16.98
C PRO A 36 -33.76 2.88 -15.92
N PRO A 37 -34.05 4.10 -15.45
CA PRO A 37 -34.98 4.35 -14.34
C PRO A 37 -36.39 3.87 -14.72
N GLN A 38 -36.78 2.71 -14.22
CA GLN A 38 -38.17 2.28 -14.26
C GLN A 38 -38.95 3.09 -13.21
N HIS A 39 -40.18 3.48 -13.54
CA HIS A 39 -41.11 4.14 -12.63
C HIS A 39 -41.61 3.17 -11.56
N GLU A 40 -40.71 2.74 -10.68
CA GLU A 40 -41.05 1.98 -9.48
C GLU A 40 -41.61 2.92 -8.41
N SER A 41 -42.58 2.40 -7.65
CA SER A 41 -43.10 3.12 -6.49
C SER A 41 -41.98 3.44 -5.49
N ALA A 42 -42.07 4.58 -4.81
CA ALA A 42 -41.03 5.03 -3.86
C ALA A 42 -40.67 3.97 -2.81
N LEU A 43 -41.65 3.18 -2.36
CA LEU A 43 -41.46 2.09 -1.41
C LEU A 43 -40.61 0.95 -2.00
N GLN A 44 -40.84 0.57 -3.26
CA GLN A 44 -40.04 -0.47 -3.92
C GLN A 44 -38.59 -0.04 -4.08
N LYS A 45 -38.35 1.23 -4.46
CA LYS A 45 -36.99 1.79 -4.56
C LYS A 45 -36.26 1.78 -3.22
N LEU A 46 -36.94 2.13 -2.13
CA LEU A 46 -36.34 2.10 -0.79
C LEU A 46 -35.97 0.67 -0.36
N VAL A 47 -36.87 -0.30 -0.55
CA VAL A 47 -36.60 -1.71 -0.22
C VAL A 47 -35.43 -2.24 -1.06
N HIS A 48 -35.34 -1.85 -2.33
CA HIS A 48 -34.21 -2.21 -3.19
C HIS A 48 -32.90 -1.61 -2.69
N LEU A 49 -32.88 -0.32 -2.33
CA LEU A 49 -31.70 0.35 -1.77
C LEU A 49 -31.27 -0.28 -0.44
N GLU A 50 -32.21 -0.61 0.44
CA GLU A 50 -31.95 -1.29 1.70
C GLU A 50 -31.31 -2.65 1.47
N LYS A 51 -31.88 -3.46 0.56
CA LYS A 51 -31.33 -4.77 0.21
C LYS A 51 -29.91 -4.64 -0.33
N ARG A 52 -29.65 -3.67 -1.21
CA ARG A 52 -28.32 -3.42 -1.79
C ARG A 52 -27.31 -2.93 -0.73
N PHE A 53 -27.72 -2.06 0.18
CA PHE A 53 -26.90 -1.60 1.31
C PHE A 53 -26.59 -2.74 2.29
N SER A 54 -27.57 -3.60 2.57
CA SER A 54 -27.40 -4.78 3.42
C SER A 54 -26.43 -5.79 2.79
N MET A 55 -26.52 -6.01 1.47
CA MET A 55 -25.53 -6.81 0.72
C MET A 55 -24.13 -6.19 0.78
N LEU A 56 -24.01 -4.86 0.67
CA LEU A 56 -22.73 -4.17 0.78
C LEU A 56 -22.09 -4.34 2.17
N THR A 57 -22.90 -4.16 3.22
CA THR A 57 -22.46 -4.25 4.61
C THR A 57 -22.12 -5.69 5.02
N SER A 58 -22.82 -6.68 4.47
CA SER A 58 -22.55 -8.11 4.76
C SER A 58 -21.35 -8.66 3.99
N ARG A 59 -21.07 -8.16 2.78
CA ARG A 59 -19.96 -8.65 1.94
C ARG A 59 -18.59 -8.43 2.57
N ILE A 60 -18.43 -7.39 3.39
CA ILE A 60 -17.17 -7.06 4.07
C ILE A 60 -17.45 -6.81 5.56
N ARG A 61 -16.96 -7.72 6.41
CA ARG A 61 -17.18 -7.69 7.87
C ARG A 61 -16.74 -6.38 8.53
N VAL A 62 -15.70 -5.75 7.98
CA VAL A 62 -15.13 -4.49 8.48
C VAL A 62 -16.16 -3.37 8.54
N TYR A 63 -17.13 -3.32 7.61
CA TYR A 63 -18.17 -2.28 7.64
C TYR A 63 -19.17 -2.46 8.76
N GLY A 64 -19.50 -3.71 9.09
CA GLY A 64 -20.33 -4.01 10.26
C GLY A 64 -19.69 -3.51 11.54
N ASP A 65 -18.37 -3.67 11.67
CA ASP A 65 -17.63 -3.17 12.83
C ASP A 65 -17.46 -1.65 12.79
N LEU A 66 -17.22 -1.05 11.61
CA LEU A 66 -17.19 0.41 11.46
C LEU A 66 -18.52 1.06 11.84
N LEU A 67 -19.65 0.48 11.45
CA LEU A 67 -20.97 0.97 11.84
C LEU A 67 -21.23 0.84 13.34
N LYS A 68 -20.71 -0.21 13.99
CA LYS A 68 -20.75 -0.33 15.46
C LYS A 68 -19.90 0.75 16.12
N ILE A 69 -18.70 1.01 15.61
CA ILE A 69 -17.80 2.05 16.13
C ILE A 69 -18.42 3.44 15.94
N TYR A 70 -19.00 3.71 14.76
CA TYR A 70 -19.72 4.95 14.47
C TYR A 70 -20.90 5.15 15.42
N LYS A 71 -21.68 4.10 15.70
CA LYS A 71 -22.78 4.15 16.67
C LYS A 71 -22.30 4.38 18.11
N ALA A 72 -21.15 3.81 18.47
CA ALA A 72 -20.58 3.96 19.81
C ALA A 72 -19.91 5.33 20.01
N SER A 73 -19.34 5.89 18.95
CA SER A 73 -18.49 7.09 19.00
C SER A 73 -18.60 7.84 17.67
N PRO A 74 -19.68 8.62 17.47
CA PRO A 74 -19.88 9.39 16.24
C PRO A 74 -18.82 10.49 16.06
N ASP A 75 -18.29 11.00 17.17
CA ASP A 75 -17.30 12.08 17.22
C ASP A 75 -15.97 11.69 16.54
N PHE A 76 -15.64 10.40 16.45
CA PHE A 76 -14.41 9.95 15.80
C PHE A 76 -14.37 10.26 14.29
N PHE A 77 -15.54 10.34 13.66
CA PHE A 77 -15.68 10.57 12.23
C PHE A 77 -16.10 12.00 11.90
N GLN A 78 -16.35 12.84 12.91
CA GLN A 78 -16.56 14.27 12.73
C GLN A 78 -15.20 14.95 12.75
N ALA A 79 -14.79 15.53 11.62
CA ALA A 79 -13.62 16.40 11.62
C ALA A 79 -13.93 17.60 12.52
N PRO A 80 -13.08 17.95 13.51
CA PRO A 80 -13.25 19.18 14.27
C PRO A 80 -13.26 20.36 13.29
N ASP A 81 -14.09 21.37 13.57
CA ASP A 81 -14.17 22.58 12.76
C ASP A 81 -12.76 23.17 12.59
N ALA A 82 -12.42 23.60 11.38
CA ALA A 82 -11.07 24.07 11.01
C ALA A 82 -10.55 25.26 11.85
N THR A 83 -11.41 25.84 12.70
CA THR A 83 -11.12 26.93 13.62
C THR A 83 -10.55 26.45 14.95
N GLU A 84 -10.82 25.19 15.35
CA GLU A 84 -10.34 24.64 16.62
C GLU A 84 -9.15 23.69 16.37
N PRO A 85 -7.98 23.94 16.98
CA PRO A 85 -6.85 23.05 16.81
C PRO A 85 -7.23 21.66 17.35
N PRO A 86 -6.98 20.57 16.58
CA PRO A 86 -7.36 19.22 16.97
C PRO A 86 -6.44 18.71 18.08
N SER A 87 -6.59 19.21 19.31
CA SER A 87 -5.90 18.68 20.48
C SER A 87 -6.90 18.04 21.43
N GLN A 88 -6.93 16.71 21.44
CA GLN A 88 -7.57 15.89 22.48
C GLN A 88 -6.90 16.06 23.86
N LEU A 89 -5.83 16.85 23.93
CA LEU A 89 -5.02 17.08 25.13
C LEU A 89 -5.38 18.43 25.74
N PRO A 90 -5.52 18.54 27.08
CA PRO A 90 -5.66 19.83 27.73
C PRO A 90 -4.41 20.68 27.46
N ALA A 91 -4.58 22.00 27.41
CA ALA A 91 -3.52 22.94 27.03
C ALA A 91 -2.24 22.77 27.87
N ASP A 92 -2.36 22.36 29.13
CA ASP A 92 -1.21 22.10 30.02
C ASP A 92 -0.39 20.89 29.60
N SER A 93 -1.02 19.84 29.05
CA SER A 93 -0.31 18.67 28.51
C SER A 93 0.46 19.03 27.23
N VAL A 94 -0.13 19.88 26.37
CA VAL A 94 0.57 20.38 25.17
C VAL A 94 1.80 21.19 25.56
N ARG A 95 1.69 22.06 26.58
CA ARG A 95 2.83 22.82 27.11
C ARG A 95 3.92 21.90 27.64
N ALA A 96 3.57 20.87 28.41
CA ALA A 96 4.55 19.91 28.94
C ALA A 96 5.30 19.17 27.83
N ILE A 97 4.60 18.76 26.75
CA ILE A 97 5.21 18.10 25.60
C ILE A 97 6.13 19.07 24.84
N VAL A 98 5.71 20.31 24.60
CA VAL A 98 6.56 21.30 23.93
C VAL A 98 7.81 21.58 24.75
N LEU A 99 7.69 21.70 26.08
CA LEU A 99 8.84 21.92 26.95
C LEU A 99 9.78 20.70 27.01
N SER A 100 9.26 19.47 26.95
CA SER A 100 10.10 18.27 26.90
C SER A 100 10.79 18.09 25.55
N ALA A 101 10.13 18.49 24.46
CA ALA A 101 10.67 18.44 23.11
C ALA A 101 11.58 19.64 22.78
N ALA A 102 11.49 20.75 23.52
CA ALA A 102 12.27 21.97 23.33
C ALA A 102 13.77 21.79 23.04
N PRO A 103 14.53 20.94 23.78
CA PRO A 103 15.96 20.75 23.50
C PRO A 103 16.24 20.07 22.16
N SER A 104 15.27 19.39 21.54
CA SER A 104 15.45 18.72 20.24
C SER A 104 15.31 19.66 19.05
N PHE A 105 14.65 20.81 19.21
CA PHE A 105 14.37 21.72 18.10
C PHE A 105 15.64 22.31 17.45
N PRO A 106 16.65 22.80 18.20
CA PRO A 106 17.86 23.35 17.59
C PRO A 106 18.63 22.31 16.76
N ALA A 107 18.67 21.06 17.23
CA ALA A 107 19.31 19.96 16.51
C ALA A 107 18.56 19.64 15.21
N THR A 108 17.23 19.59 15.25
CA THR A 108 16.42 19.34 14.04
C THR A 108 16.51 20.49 13.04
N VAL A 109 16.52 21.74 13.50
CA VAL A 109 16.69 22.90 12.62
C VAL A 109 18.07 22.87 11.97
N SER A 110 19.13 22.59 12.74
CA SER A 110 20.49 22.50 12.19
C SER A 110 20.60 21.39 11.14
N ALA A 111 19.97 20.24 11.36
CA ALA A 111 19.93 19.15 10.40
C ALA A 111 19.15 19.53 9.12
N LEU A 112 18.02 20.21 9.25
CA LEU A 112 17.23 20.66 8.09
C LEU A 112 17.93 21.76 7.31
N THR A 113 18.56 22.72 7.98
CA THR A 113 19.36 23.77 7.33
C THR A 113 20.54 23.15 6.58
N ALA A 114 21.23 22.17 7.16
CA ALA A 114 22.30 21.45 6.48
C ALA A 114 21.81 20.68 5.22
N VAL A 115 20.58 20.15 5.24
CA VAL A 115 19.97 19.49 4.08
C VAL A 115 19.53 20.52 3.02
N GLN A 116 19.02 21.67 3.44
CA GLN A 116 18.59 22.73 2.52
C GLN A 116 19.77 23.38 1.79
N ASP A 117 20.92 23.50 2.46
CA ASP A 117 22.16 24.04 1.87
C ASP A 117 22.88 23.04 0.94
N ALA A 118 22.43 21.79 0.89
CA ALA A 118 22.97 20.81 -0.05
C ALA A 118 22.41 21.06 -1.46
N PRO A 119 23.25 21.43 -2.46
CA PRO A 119 22.78 21.53 -3.83
C PRO A 119 22.30 20.14 -4.29
N VAL A 120 21.07 20.06 -4.79
CA VAL A 120 20.58 18.83 -5.42
C VAL A 120 21.47 18.56 -6.64
N PRO A 121 22.23 17.45 -6.66
CA PRO A 121 23.13 17.15 -7.77
C PRO A 121 22.33 16.92 -9.05
N ASP A 122 22.92 17.26 -10.19
CA ASP A 122 22.31 17.01 -11.51
C ASP A 122 21.94 15.51 -11.62
N PRO A 123 20.70 15.16 -12.02
CA PRO A 123 20.30 13.77 -12.22
C PRO A 123 21.26 13.00 -13.14
N ALA A 124 21.89 13.65 -14.12
CA ALA A 124 22.85 13.01 -15.02
C ALA A 124 24.15 12.59 -14.28
N GLU A 125 24.65 13.45 -13.39
CA GLU A 125 25.85 13.13 -12.59
C GLU A 125 25.56 12.03 -11.55
N SER A 126 24.36 12.05 -10.95
CA SER A 126 23.93 11.02 -10.00
C SER A 126 23.78 9.66 -10.66
N ALA A 127 23.19 9.62 -11.85
CA ALA A 127 23.08 8.40 -12.65
C ALA A 127 24.45 7.87 -13.07
N GLY A 128 25.36 8.75 -13.52
CA GLY A 128 26.72 8.36 -13.93
C GLY A 128 27.54 7.76 -12.78
N ARG A 129 27.44 8.33 -11.56
CA ARG A 129 28.09 7.75 -10.37
C ARG A 129 27.51 6.40 -9.99
N GLY A 130 26.19 6.22 -10.11
CA GLY A 130 25.51 4.95 -9.86
C GLY A 130 25.93 3.86 -10.85
N GLU A 131 25.99 4.19 -12.14
CA GLU A 131 26.45 3.28 -13.18
C GLU A 131 27.92 2.89 -12.97
N ALA A 132 28.79 3.86 -12.66
CA ALA A 132 30.19 3.59 -12.40
C ALA A 132 30.38 2.66 -11.18
N ALA A 133 29.60 2.86 -10.12
CA ALA A 133 29.63 1.99 -8.93
C ALA A 133 29.16 0.56 -9.25
N LEU A 134 28.08 0.43 -10.02
CA LEU A 134 27.57 -0.88 -10.46
C LEU A 134 28.59 -1.61 -11.34
N ARG A 135 29.21 -0.88 -12.27
CA ARG A 135 30.23 -1.42 -13.16
C ARG A 135 31.46 -1.88 -12.39
N ALA A 136 31.96 -1.07 -11.46
CA ALA A 136 33.10 -1.43 -10.62
C ALA A 136 32.82 -2.67 -9.76
N TRP A 137 31.61 -2.80 -9.21
CA TRP A 137 31.21 -3.98 -8.45
C TRP A 137 31.11 -5.23 -9.34
N TYR A 138 30.57 -5.08 -10.55
CA TYR A 138 30.42 -6.18 -11.50
C TYR A 138 31.77 -6.69 -12.03
N GLU A 139 32.61 -5.77 -12.51
CA GLU A 139 33.93 -6.09 -13.08
C GLU A 139 34.94 -6.49 -12.01
N GLY A 140 34.92 -5.83 -10.84
CA GLY A 140 35.89 -6.08 -9.77
C GLY A 140 35.54 -7.23 -8.84
N GLY A 141 34.25 -7.52 -8.64
CA GLY A 141 33.79 -8.52 -7.68
C GLY A 141 33.17 -9.73 -8.35
N LEU A 142 32.09 -9.51 -9.09
CA LEU A 142 31.22 -10.60 -9.54
C LEU A 142 31.85 -11.45 -10.66
N LEU A 143 32.44 -10.82 -11.67
CA LEU A 143 33.08 -11.55 -12.78
C LEU A 143 34.27 -12.41 -12.30
N PRO A 144 35.24 -11.89 -11.51
CA PRO A 144 36.35 -12.70 -11.02
C PRO A 144 35.91 -13.85 -10.11
N ALA A 145 34.91 -13.61 -9.25
CA ALA A 145 34.36 -14.66 -8.40
C ALA A 145 33.76 -15.81 -9.23
N SER A 146 33.03 -15.49 -10.31
CA SER A 146 32.46 -16.51 -11.22
C SER A 146 33.54 -17.30 -11.96
N ALA A 147 34.64 -16.66 -12.36
CA ALA A 147 35.76 -17.34 -13.00
C ALA A 147 36.49 -18.28 -12.01
N ALA A 148 36.62 -17.87 -10.75
CA ALA A 148 37.21 -18.68 -9.70
C ALA A 148 36.37 -19.94 -9.40
N THR A 149 35.03 -19.82 -9.33
CA THR A 149 34.14 -20.96 -9.12
C THR A 149 34.18 -21.92 -10.31
N ALA A 150 34.16 -21.42 -11.55
CA ALA A 150 34.29 -22.24 -12.75
C ALA A 150 35.63 -23.00 -12.81
N SER A 151 36.73 -22.36 -12.39
CA SER A 151 38.05 -23.01 -12.32
C SER A 151 38.09 -24.12 -11.25
N ALA A 152 37.46 -23.88 -10.10
CA ALA A 152 37.32 -24.89 -9.05
C ALA A 152 36.50 -26.10 -9.54
N GLU A 153 35.36 -25.86 -10.19
CA GLU A 153 34.52 -26.90 -10.77
C GLU A 153 35.27 -27.71 -11.84
N ALA A 154 36.02 -27.04 -12.73
CA ALA A 154 36.82 -27.72 -13.75
C ALA A 154 37.91 -28.62 -13.14
N ARG A 155 38.48 -28.23 -11.99
CA ARG A 155 39.45 -29.07 -11.26
C ARG A 155 38.78 -30.27 -10.63
N VAL A 156 37.63 -30.10 -9.99
CA VAL A 156 36.83 -31.20 -9.41
C VAL A 156 36.44 -32.18 -10.51
N GLY A 157 35.92 -31.71 -11.64
CA GLY A 157 35.56 -32.57 -12.77
C GLY A 157 36.74 -33.35 -13.36
N ARG A 158 37.98 -32.80 -13.31
CA ARG A 158 39.19 -33.57 -13.70
C ARG A 158 39.52 -34.67 -12.69
N VAL A 159 39.38 -34.40 -11.38
CA VAL A 159 39.62 -35.39 -10.33
C VAL A 159 38.58 -36.52 -10.42
N GLU A 160 37.31 -36.19 -10.54
CA GLU A 160 36.23 -37.19 -10.67
C GLU A 160 36.43 -38.11 -11.87
N ARG A 161 36.83 -37.56 -13.03
CA ARG A 161 37.12 -38.38 -14.21
C ARG A 161 38.27 -39.37 -13.95
N ARG A 162 39.32 -38.95 -13.23
CA ARG A 162 40.44 -39.83 -12.87
C ARG A 162 40.03 -40.90 -11.86
N VAL A 163 39.22 -40.55 -10.87
CA VAL A 163 38.67 -41.51 -9.90
C VAL A 163 37.85 -42.58 -10.60
N ARG A 164 36.92 -42.19 -11.49
CA ARG A 164 36.11 -43.14 -12.27
C ARG A 164 36.92 -44.03 -13.22
N GLN A 165 38.11 -43.61 -13.63
CA GLN A 165 39.02 -44.43 -14.45
C GLN A 165 39.76 -45.45 -13.58
N MET A 166 40.23 -45.05 -12.40
CA MET A 166 40.88 -45.93 -11.44
C MET A 166 39.92 -46.96 -10.84
N GLU A 167 38.68 -46.57 -10.54
CA GLU A 167 37.64 -47.50 -10.09
C GLU A 167 37.38 -48.58 -11.13
N ARG A 168 37.20 -48.21 -12.40
CA ARG A 168 37.05 -49.16 -13.50
C ARG A 168 38.27 -50.07 -13.70
N ALA A 169 39.48 -49.54 -13.55
CA ALA A 169 40.70 -50.36 -13.63
C ALA A 169 40.79 -51.36 -12.46
N ARG A 170 40.35 -50.97 -11.26
CA ARG A 170 40.34 -51.81 -10.06
C ARG A 170 39.25 -52.88 -10.10
N GLU A 171 38.09 -52.58 -10.70
CA GLU A 171 37.04 -53.58 -10.94
C GLU A 171 37.54 -54.68 -11.89
N LEU A 172 38.25 -54.31 -12.96
CA LEU A 172 38.87 -55.27 -13.87
C LEU A 172 39.99 -56.11 -13.22
N GLU A 173 40.71 -55.55 -12.25
CA GLU A 173 41.74 -56.25 -11.49
C GLU A 173 41.15 -57.25 -10.48
N ASN A 174 39.96 -56.98 -9.94
CA ASN A 174 39.26 -57.87 -9.00
C ASN A 174 38.48 -59.01 -9.69
N GLU A 175 38.27 -58.94 -11.02
CA GLU A 175 37.56 -59.97 -11.80
C GLU A 175 38.49 -61.06 -12.39
N ILE A 176 39.81 -60.97 -12.16
CA ILE A 176 40.84 -61.97 -12.55
C ILE A 176 41.26 -62.80 -11.34
#